data_AF-A0A2M7RXC8-F1
#
_entry.id   AF-A0A2M7RXC8-F1
#
_cell.length_a   1.000
_cell.length_b   1.000
_cell.length_c   1.000
_cell.angle_alpha   90.00
_cell.angle_beta   90.00
_cell.angle_gamma   90.00
#
_symmetry.space_group_name_H-M   'P 1'
#
loop_
_entity.id
_entity.type
_entity.pdbx_description
1 polymer ?
#
loop_
_entity_poly.entity_id
_entity_poly.type
_entity_poly.pdbx_seq_one_letter_code
_entity_poly.pdbx_strand_id
1 'polypeptide(L)'
;FGNYETIAGTYSDTLTSINGCDSIVNQTLSVLSNSSVNLGNDTTFCAGNSLLLDAGSGNSYLWQDGFTSTQTYLVTSSGLYYVTVSLGACSATDSINITVNPIVTTNLANEIVCQGDSA
;
A
#
# COMPACT_ATOMS: atom_id res chain seq x y z
N PHE A 1 21.66 -28.07 1.49
CA PHE A 1 21.84 -27.46 2.82
C PHE A 1 21.97 -25.97 2.61
N GLY A 2 21.27 -25.19 3.42
CA GLY A 2 21.00 -23.78 3.20
C GLY A 2 19.51 -23.53 3.39
N ASN A 3 19.12 -23.03 4.57
CA ASN A 3 17.76 -22.59 4.83
C ASN A 3 17.48 -21.31 4.05
N TYR A 4 16.25 -21.13 3.58
CA TYR A 4 15.79 -19.85 3.03
C TYR A 4 15.48 -18.93 4.19
N GLU A 5 16.34 -17.95 4.44
CA GLU A 5 16.16 -16.98 5.53
C GLU A 5 15.45 -15.73 5.03
N THR A 6 14.33 -15.37 5.66
CA THR A 6 13.48 -14.24 5.25
C THR A 6 13.62 -13.02 6.17
N ILE A 7 14.53 -13.06 7.16
CA ILE A 7 14.69 -12.05 8.21
C ILE A 7 16.11 -11.50 8.19
N ALA A 8 16.27 -10.19 8.45
CA ALA A 8 17.56 -9.53 8.59
C ALA A 8 18.39 -10.13 9.73
N GLY A 9 19.60 -10.61 9.44
CA GLY A 9 20.47 -11.19 10.45
C GLY A 9 21.81 -11.66 9.88
N THR A 10 22.79 -11.87 10.76
CA THR A 10 24.03 -12.56 10.41
C THR A 10 23.82 -14.06 10.54
N TYR A 11 23.76 -14.75 9.41
CA TYR A 11 23.64 -16.21 9.37
C TYR A 11 25.03 -16.82 9.13
N SER A 12 25.36 -17.84 9.91
CA SER A 12 26.58 -18.63 9.73
C SER A 12 26.15 -20.02 9.28
N ASP A 13 26.41 -20.34 8.01
CA ASP A 13 26.24 -21.68 7.50
C ASP A 13 27.59 -22.39 7.55
N THR A 14 27.71 -23.40 8.43
CA THR A 14 28.93 -24.19 8.56
C THR A 14 28.79 -25.46 7.73
N LEU A 15 29.43 -25.49 6.56
CA LEU A 15 29.59 -26.73 5.80
C LEU A 15 30.75 -27.53 6.41
N THR A 16 30.43 -28.47 7.29
CA THR A 16 31.43 -29.40 7.83
C THR A 16 31.84 -30.41 6.76
N SER A 17 33.00 -30.20 6.14
CA SER A 17 33.70 -31.25 5.39
C SER A 17 34.45 -32.17 6.35
N ILE A 18 34.42 -33.47 6.08
CA ILE A 18 34.94 -34.54 6.95
C ILE A 18 36.47 -34.52 7.19
N ASN A 19 37.20 -33.53 6.67
CA ASN A 19 38.67 -33.46 6.71
C ASN A 19 39.26 -32.13 7.23
N GLY A 20 38.52 -31.34 8.02
CA GLY A 20 39.14 -30.39 8.96
C GLY A 20 39.75 -29.08 8.40
N CYS A 21 39.59 -28.76 7.12
CA CYS A 21 39.75 -27.37 6.65
C CYS A 21 38.38 -26.69 6.69
N ASP A 22 38.17 -25.83 7.68
CA ASP A 22 36.98 -24.98 7.78
C ASP A 22 37.22 -23.67 7.03
N SER A 23 36.47 -23.45 5.96
CA SER A 23 36.38 -22.15 5.32
C SER A 23 35.14 -21.46 5.85
N ILE A 24 35.31 -20.62 6.88
CA ILE A 24 34.23 -19.76 7.37
C ILE A 24 33.94 -18.71 6.29
N VAL A 25 32.85 -18.89 5.55
CA VAL A 25 32.34 -17.86 4.63
C VAL A 25 31.45 -16.92 5.44
N ASN A 26 31.97 -15.73 5.73
CA ASN A 26 31.16 -14.67 6.32
C ASN A 26 30.35 -13.98 5.22
N GLN A 27 29.04 -14.21 5.20
CA GLN A 27 28.12 -13.52 4.31
C GLN A 27 27.27 -12.54 5.11
N THR A 28 27.49 -11.24 4.91
CA THR A 28 26.66 -10.18 5.49
C THR A 28 25.41 -10.01 4.63
N LEU A 29 24.29 -10.60 5.06
CA LEU A 29 22.99 -10.38 4.44
C LEU A 29 22.39 -9.08 5.00
N SER A 30 22.53 -7.97 4.26
CA SER A 30 21.78 -6.76 4.57
C SER A 30 20.37 -6.91 3.99
N VAL A 31 19.45 -7.49 4.76
CA VAL A 31 18.02 -7.32 4.47
C VAL A 31 17.70 -5.87 4.81
N LEU A 32 17.64 -5.01 3.79
CA LEU A 32 16.96 -3.73 3.93
C LEU A 32 15.54 -4.09 4.33
N SER A 33 15.18 -3.79 5.59
CA SER A 33 13.82 -3.91 6.09
C SER A 33 12.92 -3.32 5.02
N ASN A 34 12.12 -4.17 4.37
CA ASN A 34 11.10 -3.78 3.41
C ASN A 34 10.44 -2.52 3.97
N SER A 35 10.57 -1.39 3.27
CA SER A 35 10.05 -0.16 3.85
C SER A 35 8.60 -0.34 4.18
N SER A 36 8.22 0.27 5.29
CA SER A 36 6.88 0.36 5.84
C SER A 36 5.96 1.16 4.92
N VAL A 37 5.87 0.83 3.63
CA VAL A 37 4.78 1.33 2.79
C VAL A 37 3.51 0.76 3.39
N ASN A 38 2.68 1.65 3.92
CA ASN A 38 1.45 1.31 4.58
C ASN A 38 0.43 2.42 4.28
N LEU A 39 -0.41 2.15 3.29
CA LEU A 39 -1.53 3.00 2.89
C LEU A 39 -2.70 2.93 3.88
N GLY A 40 -2.62 2.04 4.88
CA GLY A 40 -3.63 1.84 5.91
C GLY A 40 -4.68 0.80 5.52
N ASN A 41 -5.75 0.75 6.32
CA ASN A 41 -6.87 -0.17 6.08
C ASN A 41 -7.81 0.39 5.01
N ASP A 42 -8.57 -0.51 4.38
CA ASP A 42 -9.66 -0.18 3.47
C ASP A 42 -10.58 0.91 4.05
N THR A 43 -10.86 1.92 3.22
CA THR A 43 -11.51 3.14 3.67
C THR A 43 -12.73 3.45 2.81
N THR A 44 -13.80 3.89 3.48
CA THR A 44 -15.05 4.31 2.84
C THR A 44 -15.36 5.76 3.17
N PHE A 45 -15.67 6.58 2.16
CA PHE A 45 -16.05 7.99 2.34
C PHE A 45 -17.19 8.40 1.41
N CYS A 46 -17.82 9.55 1.65
CA CYS A 46 -18.92 10.06 0.83
C CYS A 46 -18.43 10.82 -0.41
N ALA A 47 -19.15 10.73 -1.52
CA ALA A 47 -18.91 11.46 -2.75
C ALA A 47 -18.81 12.97 -2.46
N GLY A 48 -17.87 13.65 -3.11
CA GLY A 48 -17.56 15.07 -2.83
C GLY A 48 -16.45 15.28 -1.80
N ASN A 49 -16.08 14.25 -1.03
CA ASN A 49 -14.83 14.25 -0.27
C ASN A 49 -13.67 13.68 -1.10
N SER A 50 -12.45 13.89 -0.62
CA SER A 50 -11.23 13.31 -1.18
C SER A 50 -10.35 12.75 -0.07
N LEU A 51 -9.54 11.76 -0.41
CA LEU A 51 -8.55 11.15 0.47
C LEU A 51 -7.16 11.31 -0.14
N LEU A 52 -6.21 11.82 0.62
CA LEU A 52 -4.81 11.88 0.21
C LEU A 52 -4.08 10.66 0.78
N LEU A 53 -3.68 9.74 -0.09
CA LEU A 53 -2.81 8.62 0.27
C LEU A 53 -1.36 9.09 0.33
N ASP A 54 -0.62 8.58 1.30
CA ASP A 54 0.82 8.84 1.48
C ASP A 54 1.57 7.50 1.55
N ALA A 55 2.45 7.26 0.59
CA ALA A 55 3.25 6.04 0.51
C ALA A 55 4.41 5.99 1.52
N GLY A 56 4.64 7.08 2.26
CA GLY A 56 5.80 7.25 3.13
C GLY A 56 7.08 7.55 2.35
N SER A 57 8.21 7.57 3.04
CA SER A 57 9.51 7.95 2.46
C SER A 57 10.08 6.86 1.53
N GLY A 58 10.46 7.24 0.32
CA GLY A 58 11.13 6.38 -0.66
C GLY A 58 11.95 7.16 -1.69
N ASN A 59 12.76 6.44 -2.48
CA ASN A 59 13.57 7.03 -3.55
C ASN A 59 12.73 7.30 -4.81
N SER A 60 11.80 6.41 -5.14
CA SER A 60 10.84 6.61 -6.23
C SER A 60 9.53 5.88 -5.96
N TYR A 61 8.48 6.30 -6.64
CA TYR A 61 7.11 5.80 -6.49
C TYR A 61 6.55 5.42 -7.86
N LEU A 62 5.70 4.40 -7.89
CA LEU A 62 4.91 4.02 -9.05
C LEU A 62 3.53 3.59 -8.58
N TRP A 63 2.52 4.37 -8.92
CA TRP A 63 1.12 4.08 -8.57
C TRP A 63 0.45 3.16 -9.58
N GLN A 64 -0.75 2.68 -9.25
CA GLN A 64 -1.53 1.73 -10.05
C GLN A 64 -1.84 2.20 -11.48
N ASP A 65 -1.80 3.51 -11.73
CA ASP A 65 -2.02 4.09 -13.05
C ASP A 65 -0.81 3.93 -13.99
N GLY A 66 0.37 3.56 -13.47
CA GLY A 66 1.60 3.40 -14.22
C GLY A 66 2.30 4.71 -14.61
N PHE A 67 1.75 5.87 -14.22
CA PHE A 67 2.26 7.18 -14.62
C PHE A 67 2.63 8.06 -13.44
N THR A 68 1.90 7.96 -12.33
CA THR A 68 2.13 8.81 -11.16
C THR A 68 3.35 8.30 -10.40
N SER A 69 4.27 9.23 -10.12
CA SER A 69 5.57 8.96 -9.47
C SER A 69 5.84 9.84 -8.24
N THR A 70 4.78 10.42 -7.67
CA THR A 70 4.81 11.22 -6.45
C THR A 70 4.62 10.35 -5.20
N GLN A 71 5.10 10.83 -4.05
CA GLN A 71 4.90 10.16 -2.76
C GLN A 71 3.41 10.05 -2.37
N THR A 72 2.63 11.08 -2.71
CA THR A 72 1.21 11.16 -2.38
C THR A 72 0.32 10.97 -3.59
N TYR A 73 -0.90 10.47 -3.37
CA TYR A 73 -1.91 10.28 -4.41
C TYR A 73 -3.29 10.74 -3.93
N LEU A 74 -3.94 11.61 -4.70
CA LEU A 74 -5.28 12.10 -4.37
C LEU A 74 -6.36 11.17 -4.93
N VAL A 75 -7.15 10.58 -4.04
CA VAL A 75 -8.24 9.68 -4.38
C VAL A 75 -9.58 10.41 -4.28
N THR A 76 -10.36 10.31 -5.36
CA THR A 76 -11.70 10.90 -5.48
C THR A 76 -12.77 9.88 -5.93
N SER A 77 -12.35 8.67 -6.29
CA SER A 77 -13.21 7.64 -6.86
C SER A 77 -12.99 6.30 -6.16
N SER A 78 -14.00 5.44 -6.19
CA SER A 78 -13.88 4.06 -5.71
C SER A 78 -12.90 3.27 -6.57
N GLY A 79 -12.13 2.39 -5.95
CA GLY A 79 -11.20 1.52 -6.66
C GLY A 79 -10.13 0.91 -5.75
N LEU A 80 -9.36 0.00 -6.33
CA LEU A 80 -8.15 -0.53 -5.72
C LEU A 80 -6.98 0.39 -6.06
N TYR A 81 -6.34 0.95 -5.04
CA TYR A 81 -5.16 1.79 -5.17
C TYR A 81 -3.96 1.03 -4.62
N TYR A 82 -2.83 1.08 -5.32
CA TYR A 82 -1.60 0.47 -4.85
C TYR A 82 -0.40 1.27 -5.32
N VAL A 83 0.66 1.25 -4.53
CA VAL A 83 1.91 1.95 -4.83
C VAL A 83 3.08 1.02 -4.64
N THR A 84 4.00 1.05 -5.60
CA THR A 84 5.32 0.43 -5.46
C THR A 84 6.34 1.52 -5.17
N VAL A 85 7.03 1.40 -4.04
CA VAL A 85 8.06 2.33 -3.59
C VAL A 85 9.42 1.65 -3.74
N SER A 86 10.37 2.32 -4.39
CA SER A 86 11.75 1.88 -4.49
C SER A 86 12.61 2.56 -3.42
N LEU A 87 13.50 1.80 -2.79
CA LEU A 87 14.41 2.25 -1.72
C LEU A 87 15.86 1.89 -2.09
N GLY A 88 16.23 2.09 -3.34
CA GLY A 88 17.55 1.73 -3.86
C GLY A 88 17.52 0.29 -4.38
N ALA A 89 18.12 -0.65 -3.66
CA ALA A 89 18.20 -2.05 -4.10
C ALA A 89 16.92 -2.88 -3.82
N CYS A 90 15.99 -2.33 -3.05
CA CYS A 90 14.75 -3.00 -2.66
C CYS A 90 13.53 -2.20 -3.13
N SER A 91 12.41 -2.90 -3.32
CA SER A 91 11.10 -2.30 -3.53
C SER A 91 10.08 -2.90 -2.55
N ALA A 92 9.11 -2.09 -2.16
CA ALA A 92 7.98 -2.48 -1.34
C ALA A 92 6.68 -2.04 -2.04
N THR A 93 5.63 -2.84 -1.91
CA THR A 93 4.33 -2.56 -2.52
C THR A 93 3.25 -2.74 -1.46
N ASP A 94 2.29 -1.83 -1.44
CA ASP A 94 1.11 -1.91 -0.58
C ASP A 94 -0.13 -1.47 -1.35
N SER A 95 -1.30 -1.98 -0.93
CA SER A 95 -2.58 -1.75 -1.58
C SER A 95 -3.70 -1.46 -0.60
N ILE A 96 -4.64 -0.60 -0.99
CA ILE A 96 -5.82 -0.22 -0.23
C ILE A 96 -7.05 -0.23 -1.14
N ASN A 97 -8.17 -0.76 -0.64
CA ASN A 97 -9.45 -0.68 -1.34
C ASN A 97 -10.27 0.52 -0.82
N ILE A 98 -10.72 1.36 -1.75
CA ILE A 98 -11.47 2.59 -1.44
C ILE A 98 -12.88 2.50 -2.00
N THR A 99 -13.87 2.81 -1.16
CA THR A 99 -15.29 2.88 -1.54
C THR A 99 -15.84 4.29 -1.34
N VAL A 100 -16.38 4.89 -2.40
CA VAL A 100 -17.02 6.21 -2.39
C VAL A 100 -18.54 6.04 -2.47
N ASN A 101 -19.23 6.39 -1.37
CA ASN A 101 -20.68 6.31 -1.28
C ASN A 101 -21.35 7.55 -1.88
N PRO A 102 -22.35 7.42 -2.75
CA PRO A 102 -23.07 8.57 -3.29
C PRO A 102 -23.78 9.36 -2.18
N ILE A 103 -23.79 10.68 -2.28
CA ILE A 103 -24.63 11.51 -1.41
C ILE A 103 -26.09 11.33 -1.87
N VAL A 104 -26.94 10.86 -0.97
CA VAL A 104 -28.39 10.87 -1.19
C VAL A 104 -28.86 12.31 -1.02
N THR A 105 -29.07 13.01 -2.13
CA THR A 105 -29.84 14.26 -2.09
C THR A 105 -31.31 13.88 -2.02
N THR A 106 -31.87 13.86 -0.81
CA THR A 106 -33.34 13.91 -0.68
C THR A 106 -33.76 15.25 -1.23
N ASN A 107 -34.19 15.27 -2.50
CA ASN A 107 -34.91 16.40 -3.06
C ASN A 107 -36.26 16.44 -2.34
N LEU A 108 -36.27 16.98 -1.12
CA LEU A 108 -37.46 17.52 -0.50
C LEU A 108 -37.79 18.76 -1.34
N ALA A 109 -38.30 18.52 -2.55
CA ALA A 109 -39.17 19.49 -3.17
C ALA A 109 -40.24 19.74 -2.10
N ASN A 110 -40.25 20.93 -1.52
CA ASN A 110 -41.36 21.38 -0.72
C ASN A 110 -42.58 21.27 -1.63
N GLU A 111 -43.31 20.18 -1.49
CA GLU A 111 -44.55 19.97 -2.21
C GLU A 111 -45.54 20.95 -1.57
N ILE A 112 -45.71 22.10 -2.22
CA ILE A 112 -46.81 23.00 -1.93
C ILE A 112 -48.05 22.29 -2.46
N VAL A 113 -48.64 21.45 -1.61
CA VAL A 113 -49.96 20.85 -1.85
C VAL A 113 -51.01 21.93 -1.56
N CYS A 114 -51.80 22.27 -2.58
CA CYS A 114 -52.96 23.13 -2.39
C CYS A 114 -54.10 22.33 -1.72
N GLN A 115 -54.93 23.00 -0.93
CA GLN A 115 -56.08 22.37 -0.28
C GLN A 115 -57.06 21.81 -1.35
N GLY A 116 -57.07 20.50 -1.58
CA GLY A 116 -58.07 19.84 -2.43
C GLY A 116 -57.63 18.63 -3.25
N ASP A 117 -56.34 18.31 -3.35
CA ASP A 117 -55.93 17.17 -4.18
C ASP A 117 -56.22 15.82 -3.51
N SER A 118 -56.73 14.88 -4.33
CA SER A 118 -56.98 13.48 -3.97
C SER A 118 -55.92 12.60 -4.64
N ALA A 119 -55.47 11.56 -3.93
CA ALA A 119 -54.45 10.60 -4.38
C ALA A 119 -54.78 9.89 -5.70
#